data_AF-A0A844D0N3-F1
#
_entry.id   AF-A0A844D0N3-F1
#
_cell.length_a   1.000
_cell.length_b   1.000
_cell.length_c   1.000
_cell.angle_alpha   90.00
_cell.angle_beta   90.00
_cell.angle_gamma   90.00
#
_symmetry.space_group_name_H-M   'P 1'
#
loop_
_entity.id
_entity.type
_entity.pdbx_description
1 polymer ?
#
loop_
_entity_poly.entity_id
_entity_poly.type
_entity_poly.pdbx_seq_one_letter_code
_entity_poly.pdbx_strand_id
1 'polypeptide(L)'
;MVGQHVILTLGRSGSNALVNLLNQHPEIMNYGEVLGDWNPIRKMQRRLGAFKEDDAAYLDFCLGNPWGHRLAFAGRSAQRRIKRRPRDGKRLSQVRQIGIKDFALHFQNLGIIDYLAQRPDIKVIGLERANLFDRMISNALLEASGVVEIREGQGGPAETKLHMEPQNALNALEVIEGENIILNQMLAGIPQERRMHVRYEDFFAGPQQTAAIMDDLHRFLEVAPFKPEVRMRKIVQGRSIDRLANRDEVIEALKGTRFQRLIDD
;
A
#
# COMPACT_ATOMS: atom_id res chain seq x y z
N MET A 1 24.16 -10.78 0.56
CA MET A 1 23.57 -9.67 -0.22
C MET A 1 22.39 -9.12 0.55
N VAL A 2 21.98 -7.87 0.29
CA VAL A 2 20.74 -7.30 0.85
C VAL A 2 19.60 -7.81 -0.02
N GLY A 3 18.60 -8.45 0.58
CA GLY A 3 17.41 -8.93 -0.13
C GLY A 3 16.51 -7.78 -0.57
N GLN A 4 15.64 -8.06 -1.53
CA GLN A 4 14.73 -7.08 -2.11
C GLN A 4 13.28 -7.50 -1.96
N HIS A 5 12.41 -6.55 -1.64
CA HIS A 5 10.97 -6.80 -1.59
C HIS A 5 10.12 -5.69 -2.19
N VAL A 6 8.93 -6.06 -2.67
CA VAL A 6 7.92 -5.12 -3.16
C VAL A 6 6.59 -5.44 -2.51
N ILE A 7 5.97 -4.44 -1.89
CA ILE A 7 4.55 -4.51 -1.54
C ILE A 7 3.76 -4.06 -2.77
N LEU A 8 3.12 -5.01 -3.44
CA LEU A 8 2.24 -4.77 -4.57
C LEU A 8 0.80 -4.69 -4.07
N THR A 9 0.14 -3.57 -4.32
CA THR A 9 -1.16 -3.29 -3.72
C THR A 9 -1.99 -2.34 -4.58
N LEU A 10 -3.11 -1.89 -4.03
CA LEU A 10 -4.00 -0.88 -4.62
C LEU A 10 -4.21 0.26 -3.64
N GLY A 11 -4.83 1.33 -4.14
CA GLY A 11 -5.24 2.46 -3.31
C GLY A 11 -6.12 1.98 -2.16
N ARG A 12 -5.87 2.50 -0.95
CA ARG A 12 -6.72 2.27 0.24
C ARG A 12 -6.83 0.82 0.73
N SER A 13 -5.82 0.00 0.44
CA SER A 13 -5.71 -1.37 0.97
C SER A 13 -4.90 -1.48 2.27
N GLY A 14 -4.66 -0.36 2.99
CA GLY A 14 -3.88 -0.39 4.24
C GLY A 14 -2.36 -0.52 4.09
N SER A 15 -1.84 -0.39 2.87
CA SER A 15 -0.41 -0.57 2.56
C SER A 15 0.53 0.35 3.33
N ASN A 16 0.11 1.58 3.66
CA ASN A 16 0.90 2.49 4.50
C ASN A 16 1.07 1.95 5.93
N ALA A 17 0.07 1.25 6.47
CA ALA A 17 0.17 0.64 7.78
C ALA A 17 1.18 -0.51 7.77
N LEU A 18 1.10 -1.37 6.76
CA LEU A 18 2.07 -2.45 6.57
C LEU A 18 3.50 -1.91 6.42
N VAL A 19 3.71 -0.91 5.57
CA VAL A 19 5.00 -0.23 5.39
C VAL A 19 5.49 0.37 6.70
N ASN A 20 4.61 0.98 7.49
CA ASN A 20 4.95 1.55 8.79
C ASN A 20 5.42 0.47 9.77
N LEU A 21 4.72 -0.66 9.90
CA LEU A 21 5.12 -1.76 10.78
C LEU A 21 6.45 -2.39 10.34
N LEU A 22 6.62 -2.69 9.05
CA LEU A 22 7.88 -3.21 8.50
C LEU A 22 9.03 -2.23 8.74
N ASN A 23 8.79 -0.92 8.62
CA ASN A 23 9.81 0.09 8.87
C ASN A 23 10.17 0.26 10.35
N GLN A 24 9.47 -0.36 11.29
CA GLN A 24 9.93 -0.45 12.68
C GLN A 24 11.05 -1.48 12.85
N HIS A 25 11.10 -2.51 11.99
CA HIS A 25 12.13 -3.56 12.04
C HIS A 25 13.52 -3.01 11.71
N PRO A 26 14.57 -3.24 12.53
CA PRO A 26 15.91 -2.69 12.29
C PRO A 26 16.54 -3.16 10.96
N GLU A 27 16.24 -4.40 10.55
CA GLU A 27 16.79 -5.00 9.32
C GLU A 27 15.99 -4.72 8.04
N ILE A 28 14.81 -4.07 8.12
CA ILE A 28 13.99 -3.80 6.94
C ILE A 28 13.97 -2.30 6.67
N MET A 29 14.15 -1.89 5.42
CA MET A 29 13.90 -0.53 4.99
C MET A 29 12.97 -0.54 3.79
N ASN A 30 11.77 0.05 3.95
CA ASN A 30 10.84 0.21 2.84
C ASN A 30 10.64 1.71 2.53
N TYR A 31 10.82 2.10 1.27
CA TYR A 31 10.78 3.51 0.85
C TYR A 31 9.36 4.04 0.59
N GLY A 32 8.34 3.20 0.65
CA GLY A 32 6.99 3.56 0.24
C GLY A 32 6.88 3.63 -1.28
N GLU A 33 6.02 4.54 -1.75
CA GLU A 33 5.73 4.75 -3.18
C GLU A 33 6.88 5.50 -3.83
N VAL A 34 7.52 4.89 -4.82
CA VAL A 34 8.62 5.49 -5.59
C VAL A 34 8.22 5.82 -7.02
N LEU A 35 7.21 5.11 -7.57
CA LEU A 35 6.73 5.35 -8.93
C LEU A 35 5.76 6.54 -9.03
N GLY A 36 5.13 6.92 -7.93
CA GLY A 36 4.18 8.02 -7.89
C GLY A 36 4.82 9.39 -8.18
N ASP A 37 4.11 10.22 -8.95
CA ASP A 37 4.57 11.54 -9.38
C ASP A 37 4.74 12.54 -8.24
N TRP A 38 4.19 12.26 -7.07
CA TRP A 38 4.41 13.04 -5.85
C TRP A 38 5.78 12.80 -5.21
N ASN A 39 6.47 11.70 -5.55
CA ASN A 39 7.75 11.36 -4.94
C ASN A 39 8.84 12.37 -5.39
N PRO A 40 9.56 13.03 -4.47
CA PRO A 40 10.56 14.02 -4.81
C PRO A 40 11.76 13.44 -5.58
N ILE A 41 12.13 12.18 -5.34
CA ILE A 41 13.19 11.49 -6.07
C ILE A 41 12.74 11.28 -7.52
N ARG A 42 11.50 10.82 -7.72
CA ARG A 42 10.90 10.65 -9.05
C ARG A 42 10.80 11.98 -9.80
N LYS A 43 10.33 13.05 -9.15
CA LYS A 43 10.31 14.41 -9.72
C LYS A 43 11.70 14.87 -10.15
N MET A 44 12.71 14.64 -9.31
CA MET A 44 14.09 15.00 -9.62
C MET A 44 14.64 14.17 -10.78
N GLN A 45 14.39 12.86 -10.79
CA GLN A 45 14.77 11.96 -11.88
C GLN A 45 14.21 12.43 -13.23
N ARG A 46 12.91 12.73 -13.29
CA ARG A 46 12.28 13.27 -14.50
C ARG A 46 12.85 14.63 -14.93
N ARG A 47 13.20 15.50 -13.99
CA ARG A 47 13.82 16.81 -14.29
C ARG A 47 15.25 16.69 -14.82
N LEU A 48 16.04 15.77 -14.29
CA LEU A 48 17.43 15.58 -14.67
C LEU A 48 17.59 14.68 -15.91
N GLY A 49 16.51 14.08 -16.40
CA GLY A 49 16.53 13.17 -17.55
C GLY A 49 17.25 11.83 -17.29
N ALA A 50 17.58 11.52 -16.03
CA ALA A 50 18.13 10.23 -15.66
C ALA A 50 17.07 9.14 -15.88
N PHE A 51 17.42 7.98 -16.45
CA PHE A 51 16.46 6.90 -16.75
C PHE A 51 15.25 7.34 -17.58
N LYS A 52 15.44 8.29 -18.51
CA LYS A 52 14.37 8.75 -19.39
C LYS A 52 13.82 7.55 -20.17
N GLU A 53 12.50 7.33 -20.06
CA GLU A 53 11.76 6.23 -20.70
C GLU A 53 12.14 4.81 -20.22
N ASP A 54 12.89 4.68 -19.11
CA ASP A 54 13.26 3.38 -18.54
C ASP A 54 12.93 3.31 -17.04
N ASP A 55 11.65 3.07 -16.76
CA ASP A 55 11.14 2.97 -15.40
C ASP A 55 11.56 1.69 -14.68
N ALA A 56 11.89 0.65 -15.45
CA ALA A 56 12.47 -0.57 -14.91
C ALA A 56 13.86 -0.30 -14.32
N ALA A 57 14.73 0.41 -15.05
CA ALA A 57 16.05 0.78 -14.54
C ALA A 57 15.97 1.73 -13.34
N TYR A 58 14.95 2.60 -13.27
CA TYR A 58 14.69 3.41 -12.07
C TYR A 58 14.35 2.54 -10.85
N LEU A 59 13.51 1.52 -11.02
CA LEU A 59 13.20 0.58 -9.94
C LEU A 59 14.42 -0.25 -9.51
N ASP A 60 15.22 -0.72 -10.48
CA ASP A 60 16.48 -1.42 -10.21
C ASP A 60 17.44 -0.51 -9.42
N PHE A 61 17.49 0.78 -9.73
CA PHE A 61 18.23 1.77 -8.96
C PHE A 61 17.70 1.91 -7.53
N CYS A 62 16.38 2.00 -7.35
CA CYS A 62 15.75 2.13 -6.03
C CYS A 62 15.95 0.91 -5.14
N LEU A 63 15.98 -0.30 -5.71
CA LEU A 63 16.05 -1.57 -4.98
C LEU A 63 17.46 -2.13 -4.84
N GLY A 64 18.35 -1.88 -5.80
CA GLY A 64 19.66 -2.52 -5.85
C GLY A 64 20.86 -1.58 -5.71
N ASN A 65 20.71 -0.27 -5.91
CA ASN A 65 21.86 0.62 -5.94
C ASN A 65 22.31 1.09 -4.54
N PRO A 66 23.53 0.74 -4.08
CA PRO A 66 24.02 1.14 -2.75
C PRO A 66 24.09 2.66 -2.55
N TRP A 67 24.39 3.42 -3.60
CA TRP A 67 24.39 4.88 -3.54
C TRP A 67 22.97 5.43 -3.38
N GLY A 68 22.00 4.88 -4.10
CA GLY A 68 20.59 5.18 -3.94
C GLY A 68 20.15 4.99 -2.49
N HIS A 69 20.54 3.87 -1.87
CA HIS A 69 20.20 3.59 -0.48
C HIS A 69 20.83 4.56 0.52
N ARG A 70 22.10 4.93 0.32
CA ARG A 70 22.79 5.93 1.16
C ARG A 70 22.12 7.29 1.07
N LEU A 71 21.78 7.74 -0.13
CA LEU A 71 21.08 9.01 -0.35
C LEU A 71 19.69 9.02 0.29
N ALA A 72 18.91 7.96 0.07
CA ALA A 72 17.59 7.82 0.68
C ALA A 72 17.66 7.81 2.22
N PHE A 73 18.64 7.11 2.78
CA PHE A 73 18.86 7.07 4.24
C PHE A 73 19.29 8.43 4.80
N ALA A 74 20.17 9.16 4.10
CA ALA A 74 20.56 10.51 4.47
C ALA A 74 19.37 11.50 4.41
N GLY A 75 18.57 11.43 3.35
CA GLY A 75 17.35 12.22 3.19
C GLY A 75 16.33 11.97 4.30
N ARG A 76 16.07 10.69 4.63
CA ARG A 76 15.20 10.29 5.76
C ARG A 76 15.73 10.86 7.09
N SER A 77 17.04 10.77 7.32
CA SER A 77 17.68 11.29 8.53
C SER A 77 17.53 12.81 8.65
N ALA A 78 17.72 13.54 7.55
CA ALA A 78 17.54 14.99 7.51
C ALA A 78 16.08 15.39 7.74
N GLN A 79 15.15 14.75 7.04
CA GLN A 79 13.71 15.04 7.16
C GLN A 79 13.20 14.83 8.59
N ARG A 80 13.71 13.81 9.30
CA ARG A 80 13.37 13.57 10.71
C ARG A 80 13.90 14.63 11.65
N ARG A 81 15.13 15.13 11.42
CA ARG A 81 15.68 16.25 12.19
C ARG A 81 14.83 17.50 12.01
N ILE A 82 14.47 17.82 10.76
CA ILE A 82 13.57 18.94 10.43
C ILE A 82 12.22 18.79 11.14
N LYS A 83 11.64 17.57 11.11
CA LYS A 83 10.35 17.26 11.75
C LYS A 83 10.43 16.96 13.26
N ARG A 84 11.59 17.17 13.91
CA ARG A 84 11.88 16.88 15.33
C ARG A 84 11.40 15.50 15.80
N ARG A 85 11.45 14.50 14.93
CA ARG A 85 11.03 13.13 15.28
C ARG A 85 12.15 12.39 16.02
N PRO A 86 11.83 11.50 16.99
CA PRO A 86 12.83 10.68 17.65
C PRO A 86 13.64 9.86 16.62
N ARG A 87 14.91 9.60 16.94
CA ARG A 87 15.71 8.62 16.19
C ARG A 87 15.07 7.23 16.41
N ASP A 88 14.81 6.53 15.31
CA ASP A 88 14.32 5.14 15.31
C ASP A 88 15.45 4.12 15.55
N GLY A 89 16.66 4.57 15.88
CA GLY A 89 17.81 3.70 16.17
C GLY A 89 18.36 2.90 14.97
N LYS A 90 17.70 2.97 13.81
CA LYS A 90 18.04 2.17 12.63
C LYS A 90 19.38 2.59 12.03
N ARG A 91 20.26 1.62 11.74
CA ARG A 91 21.53 1.83 11.03
C ARG A 91 21.47 1.15 9.67
N LEU A 92 21.98 1.80 8.63
CA LEU A 92 22.03 1.22 7.28
C LEU A 92 22.80 -0.12 7.25
N SER A 93 23.82 -0.27 8.10
CA SER A 93 24.60 -1.50 8.23
C SER A 93 23.82 -2.70 8.79
N GLN A 94 22.67 -2.46 9.42
CA GLN A 94 21.78 -3.51 9.94
C GLN A 94 20.73 -3.93 8.91
N VAL A 95 20.53 -3.15 7.85
CA VAL A 95 19.50 -3.43 6.84
C VAL A 95 19.88 -4.67 6.04
N ARG A 96 19.00 -5.67 6.07
CA ARG A 96 19.07 -6.92 5.31
C ARG A 96 18.06 -6.99 4.20
N GLN A 97 16.98 -6.21 4.28
CA GLN A 97 15.91 -6.16 3.28
C GLN A 97 15.60 -4.72 2.89
N ILE A 98 15.60 -4.47 1.58
CA ILE A 98 15.22 -3.18 1.01
C ILE A 98 14.00 -3.37 0.12
N GLY A 99 13.01 -2.51 0.30
CA GLY A 99 11.83 -2.59 -0.53
C GLY A 99 11.15 -1.28 -0.82
N ILE A 100 10.13 -1.41 -1.65
CA ILE A 100 9.21 -0.33 -2.02
C ILE A 100 7.78 -0.82 -1.82
N LYS A 101 6.84 0.10 -1.94
CA LYS A 101 5.41 -0.18 -1.91
C LYS A 101 4.76 0.66 -2.98
N ASP A 102 4.26 0.03 -4.02
CA ASP A 102 3.66 0.72 -5.16
C ASP A 102 2.37 0.05 -5.62
N PHE A 103 1.60 0.80 -6.39
CA PHE A 103 0.30 0.33 -6.88
C PHE A 103 0.46 -0.47 -8.17
N ALA A 104 -0.32 -1.54 -8.34
CA ALA A 104 -0.33 -2.33 -9.57
C ALA A 104 -0.58 -1.46 -10.82
N LEU A 105 -1.45 -0.46 -10.70
CA LEU A 105 -1.69 0.53 -11.75
C LEU A 105 -0.45 1.32 -12.17
N HIS A 106 0.48 1.62 -11.26
CA HIS A 106 1.72 2.31 -11.64
C HIS A 106 2.56 1.41 -12.56
N PHE A 107 2.65 0.12 -12.28
CA PHE A 107 3.38 -0.81 -13.16
C PHE A 107 2.71 -0.93 -14.52
N GLN A 108 1.37 -0.98 -14.57
CA GLN A 108 0.62 -1.01 -15.83
C GLN A 108 0.80 0.28 -16.64
N ASN A 109 0.58 1.44 -16.02
CA ASN A 109 0.61 2.74 -16.69
C ASN A 109 2.01 3.10 -17.22
N LEU A 110 3.05 2.61 -16.56
CA LEU A 110 4.44 2.79 -16.98
C LEU A 110 4.93 1.69 -17.93
N GLY A 111 4.08 0.74 -18.33
CA GLY A 111 4.43 -0.33 -19.27
C GLY A 111 5.40 -1.37 -18.72
N ILE A 112 5.51 -1.51 -17.40
CA ILE A 112 6.44 -2.39 -16.70
C ILE A 112 5.72 -3.48 -15.90
N ILE A 113 4.57 -3.95 -16.39
CA ILE A 113 3.72 -4.93 -15.69
C ILE A 113 4.45 -6.25 -15.38
N ASP A 114 5.36 -6.68 -16.25
CA ASP A 114 6.13 -7.92 -16.10
C ASP A 114 7.41 -7.75 -15.26
N TYR A 115 7.68 -6.54 -14.75
CA TYR A 115 8.93 -6.21 -14.05
C TYR A 115 9.25 -7.20 -12.92
N LEU A 116 8.26 -7.52 -12.08
CA LEU A 116 8.42 -8.40 -10.92
C LEU A 116 8.55 -9.88 -11.31
N ALA A 117 7.94 -10.29 -12.43
CA ALA A 117 8.07 -11.64 -12.95
C ALA A 117 9.48 -11.88 -13.51
N GLN A 118 10.05 -10.87 -14.16
CA GLN A 118 11.39 -10.92 -14.76
C GLN A 118 12.55 -10.84 -13.75
N ARG A 119 12.27 -10.56 -12.47
CA ARG A 119 13.29 -10.36 -11.42
C ARG A 119 13.11 -11.39 -10.30
N PRO A 120 13.71 -12.58 -10.43
CA PRO A 120 13.49 -13.69 -9.50
C PRO A 120 14.04 -13.44 -8.09
N ASP A 121 14.97 -12.48 -7.92
CA ASP A 121 15.54 -12.17 -6.61
C ASP A 121 14.63 -11.27 -5.75
N ILE A 122 13.53 -10.74 -6.32
CA ILE A 122 12.58 -9.88 -5.62
C ILE A 122 11.46 -10.73 -5.03
N LYS A 123 11.24 -10.57 -3.72
CA LYS A 123 10.06 -11.10 -3.01
C LYS A 123 8.88 -10.14 -3.12
N VAL A 124 7.70 -10.66 -3.37
CA VAL A 124 6.48 -9.87 -3.58
C VAL A 124 5.49 -10.13 -2.45
N ILE A 125 5.04 -9.05 -1.82
CA ILE A 125 3.95 -9.07 -0.85
C ILE A 125 2.72 -8.48 -1.54
N GLY A 126 1.77 -9.32 -1.92
CA GLY A 126 0.47 -8.87 -2.42
C GLY A 126 -0.40 -8.43 -1.26
N LEU A 127 -0.88 -7.19 -1.27
CA LEU A 127 -1.84 -6.70 -0.28
C LEU A 127 -3.16 -6.35 -0.95
N GLU A 128 -4.14 -7.24 -0.77
CA GLU A 128 -5.49 -7.14 -1.33
C GLU A 128 -6.49 -6.65 -0.27
N ARG A 129 -7.49 -5.89 -0.72
CA ARG A 129 -8.69 -5.57 0.06
C ARG A 129 -9.90 -6.07 -0.72
N ALA A 130 -10.52 -7.13 -0.24
CA ALA A 130 -11.57 -7.84 -0.97
C ALA A 130 -12.88 -7.04 -1.02
N ASN A 131 -13.19 -6.28 0.04
CA ASN A 131 -14.42 -5.50 0.07
C ASN A 131 -14.29 -4.23 -0.78
N LEU A 132 -14.80 -4.31 -2.01
CA LEU A 132 -14.76 -3.25 -3.03
C LEU A 132 -15.57 -2.02 -2.59
N PHE A 133 -16.72 -2.24 -1.95
CA PHE A 133 -17.60 -1.17 -1.49
C PHE A 133 -16.93 -0.34 -0.38
N ASP A 134 -16.35 -1.03 0.58
CA ASP A 134 -15.53 -0.46 1.65
C ASP A 134 -14.34 0.36 1.10
N ARG A 135 -13.78 -0.06 -0.03
CA ARG A 135 -12.69 0.64 -0.72
C ARG A 135 -13.21 1.89 -1.44
N MET A 136 -14.33 1.78 -2.14
CA MET A 136 -15.02 2.91 -2.79
C MET A 136 -15.33 4.03 -1.80
N ILE A 137 -15.98 3.69 -0.67
CA ILE A 137 -16.29 4.68 0.38
C ILE A 137 -15.00 5.28 0.94
N SER A 138 -13.95 4.47 1.14
CA SER A 138 -12.68 5.01 1.60
C SER A 138 -12.00 5.94 0.59
N ASN A 139 -12.18 5.74 -0.71
CA ASN A 139 -11.68 6.64 -1.75
C ASN A 139 -12.46 7.96 -1.72
N ALA A 140 -13.80 7.89 -1.72
CA ALA A 140 -14.66 9.07 -1.66
C ALA A 140 -14.42 9.91 -0.40
N LEU A 141 -14.23 9.28 0.76
CA LEU A 141 -13.86 9.98 2.00
C LEU A 141 -12.49 10.68 1.88
N LEU A 142 -11.52 10.08 1.21
CA LEU A 142 -10.21 10.69 1.00
C LEU A 142 -10.31 11.90 0.08
N GLU A 143 -11.07 11.81 -1.01
CA GLU A 143 -11.30 12.93 -1.93
C GLU A 143 -12.00 14.10 -1.22
N ALA A 144 -13.00 13.80 -0.38
CA ALA A 144 -13.74 14.82 0.36
C ALA A 144 -12.94 15.44 1.53
N SER A 145 -12.14 14.65 2.25
CA SER A 145 -11.49 15.09 3.51
C SER A 145 -9.98 15.34 3.40
N GLY A 146 -9.31 14.80 2.39
CA GLY A 146 -7.84 14.78 2.28
C GLY A 146 -7.12 13.90 3.32
N VAL A 147 -7.84 13.16 4.19
CA VAL A 147 -7.24 12.39 5.28
C VAL A 147 -6.87 10.96 4.86
N VAL A 148 -5.57 10.66 4.89
CA VAL A 148 -5.02 9.36 4.47
C VAL A 148 -4.98 8.33 5.60
N GLU A 149 -4.84 8.75 6.86
CA GLU A 149 -4.60 7.92 8.06
C GLU A 149 -5.21 8.58 9.32
N ILE A 150 -5.77 7.81 10.25
CA ILE A 150 -6.18 8.27 11.60
C ILE A 150 -5.24 7.64 12.64
N ARG A 151 -4.68 8.46 13.55
CA ARG A 151 -3.79 8.02 14.63
C ARG A 151 -4.48 8.04 15.98
N GLU A 152 -4.00 7.21 16.91
CA GLU A 152 -4.50 7.18 18.29
C GLU A 152 -4.39 8.58 18.95
N GLY A 153 -5.50 9.07 19.50
CA GLY A 153 -5.61 10.41 20.11
C GLY A 153 -6.02 11.54 19.15
N GLN A 154 -6.16 11.29 17.85
CA GLN A 154 -6.80 12.23 16.92
C GLN A 154 -8.26 11.83 16.75
N GLY A 155 -9.19 12.73 17.14
CA GLY A 155 -10.62 12.53 16.91
C GLY A 155 -10.85 12.18 15.44
N GLY A 156 -11.59 11.10 15.18
CA GLY A 156 -11.98 10.74 13.81
C GLY A 156 -12.73 11.91 13.15
N PRO A 157 -12.71 12.04 11.82
CA PRO A 157 -13.55 13.01 11.15
C PRO A 157 -15.00 12.79 11.60
N ALA A 158 -15.70 13.89 11.91
CA ALA A 158 -17.12 13.90 12.24
C ALA A 158 -17.91 13.04 11.26
N GLU A 159 -19.09 12.53 11.67
CA GLU A 159 -20.05 11.71 10.92
C GLU A 159 -20.42 12.29 9.54
N THR A 160 -19.44 12.38 8.64
CA THR A 160 -19.57 13.03 7.35
C THR A 160 -20.28 12.01 6.49
N LYS A 161 -21.60 12.17 6.39
CA LYS A 161 -22.39 11.41 5.44
C LYS A 161 -22.05 11.92 4.04
N LEU A 162 -21.51 11.03 3.22
CA LEU A 162 -21.18 11.29 1.83
C LEU A 162 -22.46 11.18 1.00
N HIS A 163 -22.73 12.17 0.16
CA HIS A 163 -23.69 12.00 -0.92
C HIS A 163 -22.96 11.49 -2.16
N MET A 164 -23.46 10.43 -2.79
CA MET A 164 -22.85 9.86 -3.98
C MET A 164 -23.93 9.51 -4.99
N GLU A 165 -23.84 10.10 -6.19
CA GLU A 165 -24.74 9.74 -7.28
C GLU A 165 -24.62 8.23 -7.59
N PRO A 166 -25.74 7.49 -7.73
CA PRO A 166 -25.68 6.04 -7.89
C PRO A 166 -24.86 5.58 -9.10
N GLN A 167 -24.90 6.33 -10.20
CA GLN A 167 -24.06 6.04 -11.37
C GLN A 167 -22.56 6.21 -11.07
N ASN A 168 -22.19 7.18 -10.24
CA ASN A 168 -20.80 7.36 -9.83
C ASN A 168 -20.33 6.20 -8.94
N ALA A 169 -21.22 5.66 -8.09
CA ALA A 169 -20.93 4.47 -7.28
C ALA A 169 -20.65 3.25 -8.18
N LEU A 170 -21.50 3.01 -9.19
CA LEU A 170 -21.30 1.93 -10.16
C LEU A 170 -19.99 2.07 -10.91
N ASN A 171 -19.72 3.25 -11.48
CA ASN A 171 -18.48 3.52 -12.21
C ASN A 171 -17.25 3.31 -11.32
N ALA A 172 -17.31 3.76 -10.05
CA ALA A 172 -16.22 3.57 -9.11
C ALA A 172 -15.98 2.10 -8.78
N LEU A 173 -17.02 1.30 -8.62
CA LEU A 173 -16.91 -0.15 -8.40
C LEU A 173 -16.31 -0.88 -9.61
N GLU A 174 -16.67 -0.48 -10.83
CA GLU A 174 -16.08 -1.03 -12.06
C GLU A 174 -14.58 -0.75 -12.15
N VAL A 175 -14.16 0.49 -11.87
CA VAL A 175 -12.74 0.86 -11.81
C VAL A 175 -12.02 0.02 -10.75
N ILE A 176 -12.59 -0.07 -9.55
CA ILE A 176 -12.04 -0.81 -8.41
C ILE A 176 -11.90 -2.32 -8.71
N GLU A 177 -12.88 -2.90 -9.40
CA GLU A 177 -12.82 -4.29 -9.85
C GLU A 177 -11.73 -4.51 -10.91
N GLY A 178 -11.63 -3.60 -11.89
CA GLY A 178 -10.57 -3.62 -12.90
C GLY A 178 -9.16 -3.56 -12.29
N GLU A 179 -8.98 -2.68 -11.31
CA GLU A 179 -7.75 -2.59 -10.51
C GLU A 179 -7.39 -3.91 -9.81
N ASN A 180 -8.38 -4.60 -9.23
CA ASN A 180 -8.18 -5.90 -8.60
C ASN A 180 -7.77 -6.97 -9.60
N ILE A 181 -8.36 -6.97 -10.79
CA ILE A 181 -7.98 -7.88 -11.87
C ILE A 181 -6.50 -7.70 -12.21
N ILE A 182 -6.03 -6.46 -12.34
CA ILE A 182 -4.63 -6.16 -12.65
C ILE A 182 -3.69 -6.63 -11.54
N LEU A 183 -4.02 -6.34 -10.26
CA LEU A 183 -3.25 -6.83 -9.12
C LEU A 183 -3.14 -8.36 -9.14
N ASN A 184 -4.28 -9.05 -9.32
CA ASN A 184 -4.34 -10.51 -9.29
C ASN A 184 -3.61 -11.14 -10.47
N GLN A 185 -3.68 -10.54 -11.67
CA GLN A 185 -2.90 -10.96 -12.84
C GLN A 185 -1.39 -10.85 -12.58
N MET A 186 -0.94 -9.69 -12.08
CA MET A 186 0.47 -9.50 -11.74
C MET A 186 0.94 -10.50 -10.69
N LEU A 187 0.16 -10.71 -9.64
CA LEU A 187 0.49 -11.68 -8.59
C LEU A 187 0.52 -13.10 -9.15
N ALA A 188 -0.39 -13.48 -10.04
CA ALA A 188 -0.44 -14.82 -10.64
C ALA A 188 0.82 -15.15 -11.47
N GLY A 189 1.47 -14.13 -12.05
CA GLY A 189 2.75 -14.29 -12.75
C GLY A 189 3.96 -14.51 -11.82
N ILE A 190 3.80 -14.42 -10.50
CA ILE A 190 4.88 -14.62 -9.52
C ILE A 190 4.79 -16.02 -8.91
N PRO A 191 5.89 -16.80 -8.91
CA PRO A 191 5.97 -18.08 -8.21
C PRO A 191 5.62 -17.97 -6.73
N GLN A 192 4.97 -19.00 -6.19
CA GLN A 192 4.40 -18.99 -4.84
C GLN A 192 5.48 -18.79 -3.76
N GLU A 193 6.67 -19.36 -3.92
CA GLU A 193 7.80 -19.23 -3.01
C GLU A 193 8.36 -17.80 -2.94
N ARG A 194 8.09 -16.98 -3.95
CA ARG A 194 8.46 -15.55 -4.00
C ARG A 194 7.30 -14.62 -3.70
N ARG A 195 6.14 -15.16 -3.34
CA ARG A 195 4.92 -14.37 -3.15
C ARG A 195 4.24 -14.71 -1.82
N MET A 196 4.02 -13.68 -1.00
CA MET A 196 3.13 -13.77 0.15
C MET A 196 1.89 -12.93 -0.11
N HIS A 197 0.70 -13.51 0.11
CA HIS A 197 -0.56 -12.79 0.01
C HIS A 197 -1.04 -12.39 1.40
N VAL A 198 -1.36 -11.11 1.58
CA VAL A 198 -1.92 -10.54 2.81
C VAL A 198 -3.26 -9.92 2.46
N ARG A 199 -4.32 -10.33 3.18
CA ARG A 199 -5.63 -9.70 3.07
C ARG A 199 -5.74 -8.58 4.09
N TYR A 200 -6.27 -7.45 3.65
CA TYR A 200 -6.52 -6.29 4.49
C TYR A 200 -7.40 -6.66 5.69
N GLU A 201 -8.46 -7.42 5.45
CA GLU A 201 -9.44 -7.79 6.47
C GLU A 201 -8.78 -8.60 7.59
N ASP A 202 -7.90 -9.54 7.25
CA ASP A 202 -7.14 -10.34 8.22
C ASP A 202 -6.11 -9.47 8.94
N PHE A 203 -5.38 -8.63 8.20
CA PHE A 203 -4.33 -7.77 8.77
C PHE A 203 -4.87 -6.78 9.81
N PHE A 204 -6.13 -6.36 9.69
CA PHE A 204 -6.80 -5.46 10.62
C PHE A 204 -7.85 -6.15 11.53
N ALA A 205 -7.96 -7.48 11.51
CA ALA A 205 -8.93 -8.22 12.32
C ALA A 205 -8.70 -8.07 13.83
N GLY A 206 -7.44 -7.90 14.24
CA GLY A 206 -7.08 -7.65 15.63
C GLY A 206 -5.58 -7.79 15.89
N PRO A 207 -5.07 -7.34 17.05
CA PRO A 207 -3.64 -7.31 17.34
C PRO A 207 -2.95 -8.68 17.23
N GLN A 208 -3.64 -9.76 17.61
CA GLN A 208 -3.11 -11.13 17.52
C GLN A 208 -2.91 -11.56 16.06
N GLN A 209 -3.92 -11.32 15.20
CA GLN A 209 -3.84 -11.66 13.78
C GLN A 209 -2.79 -10.80 13.07
N THR A 210 -2.73 -9.50 13.38
CA THR A 210 -1.67 -8.61 12.87
C THR A 210 -0.29 -9.12 13.27
N ALA A 211 -0.09 -9.54 14.51
CA ALA A 211 1.19 -10.07 14.97
C ALA A 211 1.58 -11.37 14.23
N ALA A 212 0.64 -12.31 14.06
CA ALA A 212 0.88 -13.53 13.31
C ALA A 212 1.29 -13.26 11.85
N ILE A 213 0.58 -12.35 11.16
CA ILE A 213 0.93 -11.95 9.80
C ILE A 213 2.31 -11.29 9.74
N MET A 214 2.66 -10.46 10.74
CA MET A 214 4.00 -9.84 10.81
C MET A 214 5.10 -10.89 11.04
N ASP A 215 4.86 -11.91 11.86
CA ASP A 215 5.82 -13.00 12.07
C ASP A 215 6.04 -13.80 10.78
N ASP A 216 4.97 -14.10 10.05
CA ASP A 216 5.06 -14.77 8.75
C ASP A 216 5.76 -13.89 7.71
N LEU A 217 5.53 -12.58 7.71
CA LEU A 217 6.24 -11.62 6.85
C LEU A 217 7.74 -11.57 7.17
N HIS A 218 8.13 -11.56 8.45
CA HIS A 218 9.54 -11.58 8.84
C HIS A 218 10.21 -12.88 8.39
N ARG A 219 9.53 -14.03 8.55
CA ARG A 219 10.02 -15.32 8.04
C ARG A 219 10.15 -15.32 6.52
N PHE A 220 9.12 -14.86 5.82
CA PHE A 220 9.09 -14.75 4.36
C PHE A 220 10.22 -13.84 3.86
N LEU A 221 10.49 -12.73 4.54
CA LEU A 221 11.58 -11.81 4.21
C LEU A 221 12.95 -12.25 4.73
N GLU A 222 13.06 -13.39 5.41
CA GLU A 222 14.31 -13.93 5.97
C GLU A 222 15.04 -12.93 6.88
N VAL A 223 14.29 -12.22 7.72
CA VAL A 223 14.84 -11.36 8.77
C VAL A 223 14.58 -11.93 10.16
N ALA A 224 15.29 -11.42 11.16
CA ALA A 224 15.05 -11.83 12.54
C ALA A 224 13.59 -11.57 12.97
N PRO A 225 13.03 -12.34 13.92
CA PRO A 225 11.75 -11.98 14.53
C PRO A 225 11.82 -10.62 15.22
N PHE A 226 10.75 -9.83 15.08
CA PHE A 226 10.64 -8.52 15.70
C PHE A 226 9.18 -8.26 16.07
N LYS A 227 8.96 -7.64 17.22
CA LYS A 227 7.63 -7.29 17.69
C LYS A 227 7.35 -5.82 17.42
N PRO A 228 6.63 -5.47 16.34
CA PRO A 228 6.28 -4.08 16.07
C PRO A 228 5.21 -3.58 17.04
N GLU A 229 5.25 -2.28 17.32
CA GLU A 229 4.19 -1.58 18.03
C GLU A 229 3.05 -1.26 17.05
N VAL A 230 1.92 -1.93 17.24
CA VAL A 230 0.70 -1.71 16.44
C VAL A 230 -0.05 -0.50 17.01
N ARG A 231 0.13 0.66 16.39
CA ARG A 231 -0.50 1.94 16.80
C ARG A 231 -1.62 2.42 15.87
N MET A 232 -1.94 1.65 14.82
CA MET A 232 -2.87 2.06 13.77
C MET A 232 -4.19 1.32 13.89
N ARG A 233 -5.30 2.04 13.69
CA ARG A 233 -6.66 1.47 13.59
C ARG A 233 -7.22 1.70 12.19
N LYS A 234 -8.16 0.84 11.80
CA LYS A 234 -8.96 1.04 10.59
C LYS A 234 -9.64 2.41 10.64
N ILE A 235 -9.53 3.16 9.53
CA ILE A 235 -10.10 4.52 9.39
C ILE A 235 -11.64 4.47 9.46
N VAL A 236 -12.23 3.41 8.90
CA VAL A 236 -13.68 3.18 8.91
C VAL A 236 -14.02 2.07 9.90
N GLN A 237 -14.50 2.47 11.08
CA GLN A 237 -15.16 1.56 12.01
C GLN A 237 -16.67 1.53 11.70
N GLY A 238 -17.29 0.34 11.72
CA GLY A 238 -18.69 0.12 11.33
C GLY A 238 -18.87 -0.33 9.86
N ARG A 239 -20.12 -0.44 9.41
CA ARG A 239 -20.44 -0.75 8.00
C ARG A 239 -20.23 0.51 7.16
N SER A 240 -19.41 0.45 6.11
CA SER A 240 -19.09 1.63 5.31
C SER A 240 -20.30 2.24 4.60
N ILE A 241 -21.32 1.43 4.34
CA ILE A 241 -22.57 1.86 3.69
C ILE A 241 -23.38 2.85 4.51
N ASP A 242 -23.26 2.80 5.85
CA ASP A 242 -23.97 3.72 6.74
C ASP A 242 -23.40 5.15 6.66
N ARG A 243 -22.28 5.34 5.96
CA ARG A 243 -21.70 6.65 5.69
C ARG A 243 -22.25 7.31 4.43
N LEU A 244 -23.14 6.65 3.68
CA LEU A 244 -23.83 7.30 2.56
C LEU A 244 -25.10 7.99 3.06
N ALA A 245 -25.27 9.26 2.71
CA ALA A 245 -26.47 10.04 2.98
C ALA A 245 -27.68 9.48 2.20
N ASN A 246 -27.46 9.07 0.96
CA ASN A 246 -28.45 8.48 0.04
C ASN A 246 -28.24 6.97 -0.12
N ARG A 247 -28.04 6.26 1.01
CA ARG A 247 -27.75 4.81 1.04
C ARG A 247 -28.74 3.99 0.21
N ASP A 248 -30.04 4.23 0.39
CA ASP A 248 -31.07 3.39 -0.23
C ASP A 248 -31.07 3.51 -1.76
N GLU A 249 -30.80 4.71 -2.29
CA GLU A 249 -30.68 4.96 -3.73
C GLU A 249 -29.48 4.22 -4.34
N VAL A 250 -28.33 4.25 -3.64
CA VAL A 250 -27.13 3.53 -4.09
C VAL A 250 -27.35 2.02 -4.01
N ILE A 251 -28.01 1.51 -2.97
CA ILE A 251 -28.36 0.09 -2.87
C ILE A 251 -29.28 -0.32 -4.03
N GLU A 252 -30.30 0.47 -4.30
CA GLU A 252 -31.25 0.16 -5.37
C GLU A 252 -30.57 0.11 -6.74
N ALA A 253 -29.67 1.06 -7.02
CA ALA A 253 -28.92 1.08 -8.28
C ALA A 253 -27.94 -0.10 -8.43
N LEU A 254 -27.49 -0.70 -7.32
CA LEU A 254 -26.63 -1.89 -7.35
C LEU A 254 -27.42 -3.19 -7.54
N LYS A 255 -28.72 -3.21 -7.26
CA LYS A 255 -29.57 -4.38 -7.52
C LYS A 255 -29.62 -4.68 -9.02
N GLY A 256 -29.60 -5.97 -9.37
CA GLY A 256 -29.57 -6.41 -10.76
C GLY A 256 -28.21 -6.24 -11.45
N THR A 257 -27.20 -5.68 -10.77
CA THR A 257 -25.82 -5.61 -11.27
C THR A 257 -24.97 -6.73 -10.67
N ARG A 258 -23.78 -6.96 -11.24
CA ARG A 258 -22.80 -7.92 -10.67
C ARG A 258 -22.26 -7.50 -9.29
N PHE A 259 -22.49 -6.26 -8.88
CA PHE A 259 -22.10 -5.73 -7.58
C PHE A 259 -23.15 -5.94 -6.49
N GLN A 260 -24.34 -6.45 -6.82
CA GLN A 260 -25.39 -6.72 -5.83
C GLN A 260 -24.88 -7.54 -4.63
N ARG A 261 -24.03 -8.55 -4.89
CA ARG A 261 -23.41 -9.39 -3.87
C ARG A 261 -22.65 -8.62 -2.78
N LEU A 262 -22.20 -7.40 -3.05
CA LEU A 262 -21.43 -6.58 -2.11
C LEU A 262 -22.32 -5.88 -1.07
N ILE A 263 -23.64 -5.93 -1.23
CA ILE A 263 -24.62 -5.31 -0.33
C ILE A 263 -25.10 -6.32 0.71
N ASP A 264 -25.04 -7.62 0.40
CA ASP A 264 -25.60 -8.70 1.21
C ASP A 264 -24.60 -9.24 2.27
N ASP A 265 -23.31 -8.89 2.15
CA ASP A 265 -22.20 -9.22 3.07
C ASP A 265 -21.93 -8.12 4.11
#